data_AF-A0A535KUS3-F1
#
_entry.id   AF-A0A535KUS3-F1
#
_cell.length_a   1.000
_cell.length_b   1.000
_cell.length_c   1.000
_cell.angle_alpha   90.00
_cell.angle_beta   90.00
_cell.angle_gamma   90.00
#
_symmetry.space_group_name_H-M   'P 1'
#
loop_
_entity.id
_entity.type
_entity.pdbx_description
1 polymer ?
#
loop_
_entity_poly.entity_id
_entity_poly.type
_entity_poly.pdbx_seq_one_letter_code
_entity_poly.pdbx_strand_id
1 'polypeptide(L)'
;MSQRMSATERRAQLLTIMQEMHAKAQSQADFTAAKIAQAAGISTVMLYRLVRPEFQTLRSELPGPQRPTDEVMRQLRLENAGLRRQLREAREKLRTTAVEELDEAIRLMERLEEENRRLRGEVKLLRRRLEEGNHMVVHAPANRLTGSGLTLVGSEQEQ
;
A
#
# COMPACT_ATOMS: atom_id res chain seq x y z
N MET A 1 -38.48 12.79 34.16
CA MET A 1 -38.37 12.31 35.55
C MET A 1 -37.56 11.03 35.55
N SER A 2 -36.29 11.05 35.96
CA SER A 2 -35.45 9.85 35.99
C SER A 2 -35.58 9.23 37.38
N GLN A 3 -36.35 8.15 37.52
CA GLN A 3 -36.41 7.38 38.77
C GLN A 3 -34.98 6.93 39.09
N ARG A 4 -34.44 7.42 40.22
CA ARG A 4 -33.16 6.93 40.73
C ARG A 4 -33.38 5.49 41.18
N MET A 5 -32.93 4.53 40.38
CA MET A 5 -32.90 3.12 40.77
C MET A 5 -32.19 2.98 42.11
N SER A 6 -32.75 2.14 42.97
CA SER A 6 -32.10 1.80 44.24
C SER A 6 -30.81 1.02 43.99
N ALA A 7 -29.88 1.05 44.96
CA ALA A 7 -28.60 0.34 44.81
C ALA A 7 -28.78 -1.18 44.61
N THR A 8 -29.84 -1.75 45.20
CA THR A 8 -30.22 -3.16 45.07
C THR A 8 -30.76 -3.47 43.67
N GLU A 9 -31.64 -2.63 43.13
CA GLU A 9 -32.11 -2.75 41.74
C GLU A 9 -30.95 -2.64 40.74
N ARG A 10 -30.03 -1.70 40.99
CA ARG A 10 -28.86 -1.52 40.11
C ARG A 10 -27.93 -2.72 40.14
N ARG A 11 -27.73 -3.33 41.30
CA ARG A 11 -26.97 -4.58 41.44
C ARG A 11 -27.65 -5.73 40.70
N ALA A 12 -28.97 -5.90 40.84
CA ALA A 12 -29.71 -6.94 40.13
C ALA A 12 -29.58 -6.80 38.61
N GLN A 13 -29.75 -5.57 38.08
CA GLN A 13 -29.58 -5.29 36.66
C GLN A 13 -28.16 -5.64 36.16
N LEU A 14 -27.13 -5.30 36.94
CA LEU A 14 -25.74 -5.63 36.59
C LEU A 14 -25.50 -7.14 36.53
N LEU A 15 -26.08 -7.91 37.46
CA LEU A 15 -25.96 -9.36 37.45
C LEU A 15 -26.61 -9.98 36.20
N THR A 16 -27.77 -9.48 35.79
CA THR A 16 -28.41 -9.94 34.54
C THR A 16 -27.54 -9.67 33.31
N ILE A 17 -27.03 -8.44 33.18
CA ILE A 17 -26.13 -8.07 32.07
C ILE A 17 -24.86 -8.93 32.08
N MET A 18 -24.29 -9.17 33.26
CA MET A 18 -23.11 -10.03 33.40
C MET A 18 -23.37 -11.47 32.99
N GLN A 19 -24.50 -12.05 33.38
CA GLN A 19 -24.86 -13.41 32.99
C GLN A 19 -25.08 -13.54 31.48
N GLU A 20 -25.79 -12.59 30.87
CA GLU A 20 -26.00 -12.56 29.41
C GLU A 20 -24.67 -12.43 28.64
N MET A 21 -23.78 -11.57 29.11
CA MET A 21 -22.46 -11.40 28.51
C MET A 21 -21.56 -12.63 28.74
N HIS A 22 -21.65 -13.26 29.90
CA HIS A 22 -20.91 -14.48 30.22
C HIS A 22 -21.33 -15.63 29.30
N ALA A 23 -22.64 -15.81 29.08
CA ALA A 23 -23.18 -16.85 28.19
C ALA A 23 -22.71 -16.71 26.73
N LYS A 24 -22.36 -15.49 26.31
CA LYS A 24 -21.86 -15.19 24.95
C LYS A 24 -20.34 -15.16 24.87
N ALA A 25 -19.63 -15.09 26.00
CA ALA A 25 -18.19 -14.94 26.03
C ALA A 25 -17.51 -16.29 25.76
N GLN A 26 -16.57 -16.30 24.81
CA GLN A 26 -15.75 -17.49 24.54
C GLN A 26 -14.46 -17.48 25.34
N SER A 27 -14.03 -16.31 25.84
CA SER A 27 -12.79 -16.12 26.57
C SER A 27 -12.86 -14.98 27.59
N GLN A 28 -11.88 -14.93 28.50
CA GLN A 28 -11.73 -13.80 29.42
C GLN A 28 -11.46 -12.45 28.72
N ALA A 29 -11.02 -12.45 27.47
CA ALA A 29 -10.84 -11.26 26.64
C ALA A 29 -12.18 -10.71 26.13
N ASP A 30 -13.17 -11.59 25.99
CA ASP A 30 -14.53 -11.20 25.60
C ASP A 30 -15.32 -10.66 26.80
N PHE A 31 -15.02 -11.17 28.00
CA PHE A 31 -15.68 -10.81 29.25
C PHE A 31 -14.87 -9.83 30.11
N THR A 32 -14.83 -8.55 29.73
CA THR A 32 -14.07 -7.51 30.46
C THR A 32 -14.98 -6.55 31.23
N ALA A 33 -14.46 -6.04 32.36
CA ALA A 33 -15.18 -5.05 33.17
C ALA A 33 -15.53 -3.78 32.38
N ALA A 34 -14.70 -3.38 31.42
CA ALA A 34 -14.97 -2.24 30.54
C ALA A 34 -16.20 -2.48 29.66
N LYS A 35 -16.30 -3.64 29.01
CA LYS A 35 -17.44 -4.00 28.15
C LYS A 35 -18.73 -4.10 28.95
N ILE A 36 -18.69 -4.70 30.14
CA ILE A 36 -19.86 -4.86 31.01
C ILE A 36 -20.31 -3.50 31.57
N ALA A 37 -19.37 -2.66 32.03
CA ALA A 37 -19.67 -1.32 32.52
C ALA A 37 -20.28 -0.43 31.43
N GLN A 38 -19.76 -0.53 30.19
CA GLN A 38 -20.31 0.14 29.02
C GLN A 38 -21.73 -0.34 28.70
N ALA A 39 -21.98 -1.65 28.69
CA ALA A 39 -23.30 -2.22 28.45
C ALA A 39 -24.34 -1.77 29.51
N ALA A 40 -23.89 -1.60 30.76
CA ALA A 40 -24.73 -1.12 31.85
C ALA A 40 -24.81 0.42 31.96
N GLY A 41 -24.04 1.17 31.18
CA GLY A 41 -23.98 2.63 31.27
C GLY A 41 -23.43 3.14 32.61
N ILE A 42 -22.43 2.47 33.18
CA ILE A 42 -21.74 2.88 34.41
C ILE A 42 -20.22 2.96 34.25
N SER A 43 -19.55 3.51 35.25
CA SER A 43 -18.10 3.40 35.36
C SER A 43 -17.67 2.01 35.82
N THR A 44 -16.47 1.59 35.41
CA THR A 44 -15.84 0.35 35.86
C THR A 44 -15.63 0.32 37.38
N VAL A 45 -15.37 1.48 37.99
CA VAL A 45 -15.26 1.64 39.45
C VAL A 45 -16.58 1.27 40.14
N MET A 46 -17.71 1.74 39.61
CA MET A 46 -19.04 1.41 40.14
C MET A 46 -19.38 -0.07 39.95
N LEU A 47 -18.97 -0.67 38.84
CA LEU A 47 -19.11 -2.12 38.63
C LEU A 47 -18.40 -2.90 39.73
N TYR A 48 -17.12 -2.61 39.99
CA TYR A 48 -16.38 -3.30 41.04
C TYR A 48 -16.96 -3.04 42.43
N ARG A 49 -17.52 -1.86 42.69
CA ARG A 49 -18.15 -1.57 43.98
C ARG A 49 -19.40 -2.43 44.22
N LEU A 50 -20.17 -2.75 43.17
CA LEU A 50 -21.47 -3.40 43.30
C LEU A 50 -21.43 -4.92 43.09
N VAL A 51 -20.55 -5.42 42.21
CA VAL A 51 -20.57 -6.82 41.72
C VAL A 51 -19.16 -7.42 41.51
N ARG A 52 -18.13 -6.91 42.22
CA ARG A 52 -16.77 -7.45 42.10
C ARG A 52 -16.67 -8.96 42.33
N PRO A 53 -17.23 -9.56 43.40
CA PRO A 53 -17.04 -10.98 43.64
C PRO A 53 -17.69 -11.81 42.54
N GLU A 54 -18.90 -11.48 42.10
CA GLU A 54 -19.61 -12.19 41.03
C GLU A 54 -18.86 -12.06 39.69
N PHE A 55 -18.29 -10.89 39.41
CA PHE A 55 -17.50 -10.67 38.21
C PHE A 55 -16.25 -11.54 38.21
N GLN A 56 -15.56 -11.65 39.35
CA GLN A 56 -14.37 -12.49 39.47
C GLN A 56 -14.71 -13.98 39.31
N THR A 57 -15.81 -14.45 39.91
CA THR A 57 -16.29 -15.83 39.76
C THR A 57 -16.59 -16.15 38.30
N LEU A 58 -17.49 -15.40 37.65
CA LEU A 58 -17.84 -15.63 36.25
C LEU A 58 -16.62 -15.52 35.33
N ARG A 59 -15.74 -14.54 35.56
CA ARG A 59 -14.53 -14.41 34.74
C ARG A 59 -13.58 -15.60 34.90
N SER A 60 -13.52 -16.23 36.08
CA SER A 60 -12.64 -17.39 36.32
C SER A 60 -13.12 -18.67 35.64
N GLU A 61 -14.42 -18.77 35.33
CA GLU A 61 -15.01 -19.91 34.59
C GLU A 61 -14.65 -19.87 33.10
N LEU A 62 -14.28 -18.70 32.58
CA LEU A 62 -13.89 -18.53 31.18
C LEU A 62 -12.42 -18.89 30.96
N PRO A 63 -12.09 -19.49 29.81
CA PRO A 63 -10.70 -19.76 29.47
C PRO A 63 -9.91 -18.45 29.44
N GLY A 64 -8.84 -18.42 30.22
CA GLY A 64 -7.91 -17.30 30.29
C GLY A 64 -7.17 -17.08 28.97
N PRO A 65 -6.33 -16.03 28.88
CA PRO A 65 -5.44 -15.88 27.75
C PRO A 65 -4.56 -17.12 27.67
N GLN A 66 -4.88 -18.03 26.75
CA GLN A 66 -4.05 -19.19 26.48
C GLN A 66 -2.70 -18.63 26.04
N ARG A 67 -1.65 -18.92 26.81
CA ARG A 67 -0.30 -18.73 26.30
C ARG A 67 -0.23 -19.55 25.01
N PRO A 68 0.19 -18.97 23.88
CA PRO A 68 0.36 -19.75 22.66
C PRO A 68 1.25 -20.92 23.02
N THR A 69 0.79 -22.13 22.68
CA THR A 69 1.54 -23.34 22.96
C THR A 69 2.92 -23.24 22.31
N ASP A 70 3.93 -23.85 22.92
CA ASP A 70 5.30 -23.77 22.42
C ASP A 70 5.41 -24.23 20.95
N GLU A 71 4.51 -25.13 20.54
CA GLU A 71 4.37 -25.59 19.15
C GLU A 71 3.91 -24.48 18.20
N VAL A 72 2.90 -23.69 18.56
CA VAL A 72 2.44 -22.54 17.75
C VAL A 72 3.54 -21.49 17.66
N MET A 73 4.22 -21.23 18.76
CA MET A 73 5.36 -20.30 18.76
C MET A 73 6.52 -20.79 17.89
N ARG A 74 6.77 -22.10 17.87
CA ARG A 74 7.78 -22.72 17.00
C ARG A 74 7.41 -22.59 15.53
N GLN A 75 6.16 -22.90 15.17
CA GLN A 75 5.65 -22.77 13.80
C GLN A 75 5.76 -21.32 13.30
N LEU A 76 5.27 -20.36 14.09
CA LEU A 76 5.35 -18.93 13.76
C LEU A 76 6.80 -18.45 13.57
N ARG A 77 7.75 -18.97 14.36
CA ARG A 77 9.18 -18.63 14.18
C ARG A 77 9.74 -19.19 12.86
N LEU A 78 9.38 -20.41 12.49
CA LEU A 78 9.80 -21.02 11.22
C LEU A 78 9.22 -20.26 10.02
N GLU A 79 7.93 -19.94 10.08
CA GLU A 79 7.26 -19.14 9.04
C GLU A 79 7.89 -17.75 8.92
N ASN A 80 8.14 -17.06 10.03
CA ASN A 80 8.78 -15.75 10.00
C ASN A 80 10.19 -15.80 9.41
N ALA A 81 10.95 -16.86 9.71
CA ALA A 81 12.27 -17.08 9.11
C ALA A 81 12.17 -17.33 7.59
N GLY A 82 11.18 -18.09 7.15
CA GLY A 82 10.88 -18.32 5.73
C GLY A 82 10.52 -17.03 4.99
N LEU A 83 9.58 -16.25 5.54
CA LEU A 83 9.17 -14.96 4.99
C LEU A 83 10.35 -13.97 4.89
N ARG A 84 11.23 -13.94 5.89
CA ARG A 84 12.45 -13.11 5.85
C ARG A 84 13.40 -13.53 4.73
N ARG A 85 13.51 -14.82 4.42
CA ARG A 85 14.32 -15.29 3.27
C ARG A 85 13.70 -14.85 1.96
N GLN A 86 12.41 -15.08 1.77
CA GLN A 86 11.69 -14.67 0.57
C GLN A 86 11.79 -13.16 0.33
N LEU A 87 11.68 -12.35 1.38
CA LEU A 87 11.83 -10.90 1.28
C LEU A 87 13.23 -10.48 0.82
N ARG A 88 14.28 -11.17 1.28
CA ARG A 88 15.65 -10.90 0.83
C ARG A 88 15.84 -11.26 -0.63
N GLU A 89 15.39 -12.45 -1.04
CA GLU A 89 15.49 -12.90 -2.43
C GLU A 89 14.72 -11.99 -3.39
N ALA A 90 13.51 -11.57 -3.01
CA ALA A 90 12.71 -10.63 -3.81
C ALA A 90 13.40 -9.27 -3.96
N ARG A 91 14.02 -8.77 -2.88
CA ARG A 91 14.77 -7.51 -2.91
C ARG A 91 16.03 -7.60 -3.77
N GLU A 92 16.74 -8.71 -3.72
CA GLU A 92 17.91 -8.94 -4.56
C GLU A 92 17.53 -9.00 -6.04
N LYS A 93 16.49 -9.77 -6.39
CA LYS A 93 15.96 -9.82 -7.76
C LYS A 93 15.50 -8.47 -8.28
N LEU A 94 14.80 -7.69 -7.43
CA LEU A 94 14.38 -6.34 -7.81
C LEU A 94 15.58 -5.44 -8.04
N ARG A 95 16.62 -5.55 -7.20
CA ARG A 95 17.83 -4.75 -7.35
C ARG A 95 18.59 -5.10 -8.64
N THR A 96 18.72 -6.39 -8.97
CA THR A 96 19.42 -6.80 -10.20
C THR A 96 18.66 -6.36 -11.43
N THR A 97 17.35 -6.61 -11.50
CA THR A 97 16.50 -6.20 -12.63
C THR A 97 16.47 -4.68 -12.80
N ALA A 98 16.32 -3.93 -11.71
CA ALA A 98 16.33 -2.46 -11.78
C ALA A 98 17.68 -1.92 -12.27
N VAL A 99 18.81 -2.51 -11.87
CA VAL A 99 20.14 -2.11 -12.36
C VAL A 99 20.28 -2.43 -13.85
N GLU A 100 19.86 -3.61 -14.28
CA GLU A 100 19.90 -4.01 -15.70
C GLU A 100 19.04 -3.09 -16.57
N GLU A 101 17.80 -2.78 -16.13
CA GLU A 101 16.90 -1.86 -16.84
C GLU A 101 17.48 -0.43 -16.91
N LEU A 102 18.10 0.05 -15.83
CA LEU A 102 18.76 1.37 -15.81
C LEU A 102 19.96 1.40 -16.76
N ASP A 103 20.78 0.35 -16.80
CA ASP A 103 21.92 0.25 -17.71
C ASP A 103 21.47 0.23 -19.18
N GLU A 104 20.39 -0.48 -19.49
CA GLU A 104 19.78 -0.47 -20.83
C GLU A 104 19.24 0.91 -21.20
N ALA A 105 18.55 1.58 -20.28
CA ALA A 105 18.05 2.93 -20.49
C ALA A 105 19.18 3.94 -20.74
N ILE A 106 20.29 3.85 -19.98
CA ILE A 106 21.47 4.69 -20.18
C ILE A 106 22.06 4.48 -21.58
N ARG A 107 22.25 3.23 -22.01
CA ARG A 107 22.75 2.93 -23.36
C ARG A 107 21.84 3.48 -24.46
N LEU A 108 20.53 3.42 -24.26
CA LEU A 108 19.57 3.98 -25.21
C LEU A 108 19.65 5.50 -25.27
N MET A 109 19.77 6.17 -24.11
CA MET A 109 19.94 7.63 -24.05
C MET A 109 21.22 8.06 -24.78
N GLU A 110 22.35 7.39 -24.56
CA GLU A 110 23.61 7.69 -25.24
C GLU A 110 23.48 7.60 -26.77
N ARG A 111 22.81 6.55 -27.28
CA ARG A 111 22.55 6.41 -28.72
C ARG A 111 21.68 7.54 -29.26
N LEU A 112 20.60 7.88 -28.56
CA LEU A 112 19.69 8.97 -28.96
C LEU A 112 20.40 10.33 -28.92
N GLU A 113 21.33 10.54 -28.00
CA GLU A 113 22.15 11.75 -27.95
C GLU A 113 23.13 11.83 -29.13
N GLU A 114 23.73 10.71 -29.53
CA GLU A 114 24.58 10.65 -30.71
C GLU A 114 23.80 10.93 -32.00
N GLU A 115 22.63 10.32 -32.16
CA GLU A 115 21.74 10.57 -33.30
C GLU A 115 21.28 12.04 -33.33
N ASN A 116 20.88 12.60 -32.19
CA ASN A 116 20.53 14.02 -32.11
C ASN A 116 21.70 14.94 -32.48
N ARG A 117 22.93 14.60 -32.06
CA ARG A 117 24.13 15.33 -32.46
C ARG A 117 24.36 15.28 -33.97
N ARG A 118 24.21 14.11 -34.59
CA ARG A 118 24.32 13.93 -36.06
C ARG A 118 23.25 14.74 -36.80
N LEU A 119 21.99 14.59 -36.43
CA LEU A 119 20.86 15.31 -37.05
C LEU A 119 21.02 16.83 -36.92
N ARG A 120 21.47 17.34 -35.77
CA ARG A 120 21.77 18.77 -35.61
C ARG A 120 22.89 19.23 -36.55
N GLY A 121 23.91 18.40 -36.74
CA GLY A 121 24.97 18.64 -37.71
C GLY A 121 24.45 18.71 -39.14
N GLU A 122 23.64 17.73 -39.55
CA GLU A 122 22.99 17.69 -40.87
C GLU A 122 22.10 18.91 -41.08
N VAL A 123 21.21 19.24 -40.14
CA VAL A 123 20.35 20.42 -40.23
C VAL A 123 21.16 21.70 -40.37
N LYS A 124 22.28 21.84 -39.64
CA LYS A 124 23.16 23.01 -39.77
C LYS A 124 23.79 23.11 -41.16
N LEU A 125 24.23 21.99 -41.73
CA LEU A 125 24.75 21.94 -43.10
C LEU A 125 23.67 22.28 -44.12
N LEU A 126 22.47 21.71 -43.96
CA LEU A 126 21.35 21.95 -44.86
C LEU A 126 20.93 23.43 -44.86
N ARG A 127 20.84 24.05 -43.67
CA ARG A 127 20.55 25.49 -43.53
C ARG A 127 21.57 26.35 -44.23
N ARG A 128 22.87 26.07 -44.01
CA ARG A 128 23.96 26.81 -44.68
C ARG A 128 23.88 26.72 -46.21
N ARG A 129 23.57 25.54 -46.75
CA ARG A 129 23.42 25.34 -48.20
C ARG A 129 22.23 26.09 -48.79
N LEU A 130 21.11 26.17 -48.06
CA LEU A 130 19.96 26.96 -48.44
C LEU A 130 20.27 28.47 -48.42
N GLU A 131 20.99 28.95 -47.39
CA GLU A 131 21.46 30.33 -47.30
C GLU A 131 22.42 30.70 -48.44
N GLU A 132 23.25 29.76 -48.90
CA GLU A 132 24.18 29.91 -50.02
C GLU A 132 23.47 29.81 -51.41
N GLY A 133 22.13 29.72 -51.46
CA GLY A 133 21.33 29.72 -52.70
C GLY A 133 21.33 28.41 -53.48
N ASN A 134 21.94 27.34 -52.94
CA ASN A 134 21.96 26.03 -53.58
C ASN A 134 20.63 25.30 -53.33
N HIS A 135 19.89 25.02 -54.40
CA HIS A 135 18.67 24.21 -54.36
C HIS A 135 19.04 22.79 -53.91
N MET A 136 18.43 22.31 -52.83
CA MET A 136 18.65 20.95 -52.35
C MET A 136 17.38 20.11 -52.41
N VAL A 137 17.49 18.94 -53.02
CA VAL A 137 16.49 17.87 -52.97
C VAL A 137 16.73 17.07 -51.70
N VAL A 138 15.85 17.24 -50.70
CA VAL A 138 15.87 16.41 -49.49
C VAL A 138 15.08 15.13 -49.77
N HIS A 139 15.76 13.98 -49.81
CA HIS A 139 15.08 12.68 -49.79
C HIS A 139 14.60 12.40 -48.36
N ALA A 140 13.34 12.73 -48.08
CA ALA A 140 12.67 12.22 -46.90
C ALA A 140 12.49 10.69 -47.05
N PRO A 141 12.93 9.86 -46.08
CA PRO A 141 12.62 8.44 -46.12
C PRO A 141 11.10 8.26 -46.07
N ALA A 142 10.56 7.53 -47.04
CA ALA A 142 9.13 7.34 -47.22
C ALA A 142 8.48 6.79 -45.95
N ASN A 143 7.70 7.63 -45.28
CA ASN A 143 6.76 7.18 -44.27
C ASN A 143 5.69 6.35 -45.02
N ARG A 144 5.46 5.10 -44.62
CA ARG A 144 4.67 4.08 -45.36
C ARG A 144 3.17 4.40 -45.56
N LEU A 145 2.74 5.64 -45.37
CA LEU A 145 1.36 6.08 -45.49
C LEU A 145 1.11 7.13 -46.59
N THR A 146 2.15 7.71 -47.20
CA THR A 146 1.98 8.63 -48.33
C THR A 146 3.07 8.40 -49.36
N GLY A 147 2.66 8.07 -50.59
CA GLY A 147 3.54 7.78 -51.71
C GLY A 147 4.60 8.86 -51.95
N SER A 148 5.72 8.42 -52.54
CA SER A 148 6.90 9.20 -52.88
C SER A 148 6.55 10.54 -53.54
N GLY A 149 6.57 11.62 -52.76
CA GLY A 149 6.41 12.99 -53.23
C GLY A 149 7.77 13.68 -53.22
N LEU A 150 8.37 13.85 -54.39
CA LEU A 150 9.46 14.79 -54.58
C LEU A 150 8.89 16.21 -54.42
N THR A 151 9.11 16.85 -53.26
CA THR A 151 8.76 18.26 -53.07
C THR A 151 9.93 19.13 -53.52
N LEU A 152 9.84 19.61 -54.76
CA LEU A 152 10.68 20.68 -55.28
C LEU A 152 10.11 22.00 -54.73
N VAL A 153 10.78 22.60 -53.75
CA VAL A 153 10.45 23.97 -53.30
C VAL A 153 11.18 24.92 -54.24
N GLY A 154 10.49 25.33 -55.31
CA GLY A 154 10.95 26.42 -56.17
C GLY A 154 10.72 27.75 -55.49
N SER A 155 11.76 28.58 -55.39
CA SER A 155 11.63 29.99 -55.03
C SER A 155 11.01 30.72 -56.20
N GLU A 156 9.77 31.19 -56.03
CA GLU A 156 9.22 32.26 -56.85
C GLU A 156 10.13 33.49 -56.70
N GLN A 157 10.66 33.96 -57.84
CA GLN A 157 11.28 35.26 -57.96
C GLN A 157 10.18 36.31 -57.78
N GLU A 158 10.14 36.97 -56.62
CA GLU A 158 9.49 38.28 -56.52
C GLU A 158 10.49 39.36 -56.93
N GLN A 159 9.99 40.24 -57.80
CA GLN A 159 10.68 41.35 -58.48
C GLN A 159 11.09 42.48 -57.54
#